data_AF-A0A662HLM1-F1
#
_entry.id   AF-A0A662HLM1-F1
#
_cell.length_a   1.000
_cell.length_b   1.000
_cell.length_c   1.000
_cell.angle_alpha   90.00
_cell.angle_beta   90.00
_cell.angle_gamma   90.00
#
_symmetry.space_group_name_H-M   'P 1'
#
loop_
_entity.id
_entity.type
_entity.pdbx_description
1 polymer ?
#
loop_
_entity_poly.entity_id
_entity_poly.type
_entity_poly.pdbx_seq_one_letter_code
_entity_poly.pdbx_strand_id
1 'polypeptide(L)'
;MGGGPELDGVLEEISDGVLLLIYDLPTEEPVKTLMRNNHLSPRERGEAEFLAQRMRAWYKWAVSRLRWLGYPLQLSVVQLSKSSLPTAKRTIDYVLRRFELATRYDRWGLYRDRRPDIKIIRLKPEREEDAKTLLDVARETLKGILLDLREDILRRLREEKQDPVDVYTRTKNVLRKVREMDGYRLLERDEELRGILASIEMLLA
;
A
#
# COMPACT_ATOMS: atom_id res chain seq x y z
N MET A 1 29.87 -1.96 6.70
CA MET A 1 29.41 -2.39 8.03
C MET A 1 28.16 -3.24 7.84
N GLY A 2 28.24 -4.53 8.17
CA GLY A 2 27.11 -5.38 8.56
C GLY A 2 26.11 -5.86 7.50
N GLY A 3 26.57 -6.45 6.38
CA GLY A 3 25.70 -7.37 5.63
C GLY A 3 25.95 -8.78 6.17
N GLY A 4 25.01 -9.35 6.94
CA GLY A 4 25.09 -10.76 7.31
C GLY A 4 24.79 -11.67 6.11
N PRO A 5 25.20 -12.94 6.13
CA PRO A 5 24.97 -13.88 5.02
C PRO A 5 23.48 -14.05 4.64
N GLU A 6 22.55 -13.67 5.53
CA GLU A 6 21.11 -13.70 5.27
C GLU A 6 20.62 -12.54 4.38
N LEU A 7 21.32 -11.39 4.38
CA LEU A 7 21.03 -10.26 3.51
C LEU A 7 21.64 -10.44 2.12
N ASP A 8 22.77 -11.15 2.03
CA ASP A 8 23.41 -11.48 0.74
C ASP A 8 22.45 -12.27 -0.16
N GLY A 9 21.71 -13.24 0.41
CA GLY A 9 20.69 -13.99 -0.33
C GLY A 9 19.48 -13.13 -0.77
N VAL A 10 19.15 -12.05 -0.06
CA VAL A 10 18.11 -11.10 -0.51
C VAL A 10 18.65 -10.23 -1.64
N LEU A 11 19.92 -9.80 -1.54
CA LEU A 11 20.57 -9.01 -2.56
C LEU A 11 20.69 -9.80 -3.88
N GLU A 12 21.00 -11.10 -3.82
CA GLU A 12 20.94 -12.01 -4.96
C GLU A 12 19.53 -12.06 -5.57
N GLU A 13 18.49 -12.25 -4.75
CA GLU A 13 17.09 -12.30 -5.25
C GLU A 13 16.70 -11.02 -6.01
N ILE A 14 17.09 -9.86 -5.49
CA ILE A 14 16.84 -8.54 -6.08
C ILE A 14 17.67 -8.35 -7.35
N SER A 15 18.93 -8.79 -7.35
CA SER A 15 19.83 -8.73 -8.52
C SER A 15 19.32 -9.58 -9.70
N ASP A 16 18.65 -10.70 -9.41
CA ASP A 16 17.95 -11.53 -10.39
C ASP A 16 16.66 -10.87 -10.94
N GLY A 17 16.30 -9.72 -10.39
CA GLY A 17 15.22 -8.86 -10.82
C GLY A 17 14.11 -8.71 -9.79
N VAL A 18 13.53 -7.52 -9.80
CA VAL A 18 12.40 -7.11 -8.97
C VAL A 18 11.15 -6.96 -9.83
N LEU A 19 10.00 -6.88 -9.16
CA LEU A 19 8.75 -6.52 -9.79
C LEU A 19 8.36 -5.11 -9.33
N LEU A 20 7.90 -4.28 -10.26
CA LEU A 20 7.34 -2.97 -9.98
C LEU A 20 5.86 -2.99 -10.33
N LEU A 21 5.02 -2.76 -9.34
CA LEU A 21 3.60 -2.50 -9.54
C LEU A 21 3.41 -0.99 -9.69
N ILE A 22 2.96 -0.58 -10.87
CA ILE A 22 2.71 0.82 -11.23
C ILE A 22 1.22 0.98 -11.49
N TYR A 23 0.60 2.00 -10.90
CA TYR A 23 -0.82 2.25 -11.11
C TYR A 23 -1.17 3.72 -11.32
N ASP A 24 -2.13 3.93 -12.22
CA ASP A 24 -2.89 5.16 -12.36
C ASP A 24 -4.38 4.86 -12.14
N LEU A 25 -4.98 5.51 -11.15
CA LEU A 25 -6.34 5.24 -10.71
C LEU A 25 -7.22 6.49 -10.89
N PRO A 26 -8.41 6.35 -11.49
CA PRO A 26 -9.35 7.46 -11.59
C PRO A 26 -9.79 7.97 -10.21
N THR A 27 -9.96 9.28 -10.08
CA THR A 27 -10.44 9.95 -8.86
C THR A 27 -11.88 10.42 -9.02
N GLU A 28 -12.47 11.00 -7.97
CA GLU A 28 -13.81 11.58 -8.06
C GLU A 28 -13.88 12.92 -8.82
N GLU A 29 -12.74 13.44 -9.31
CA GLU A 29 -12.68 14.79 -9.88
C GLU A 29 -13.61 15.02 -11.08
N PRO A 30 -13.77 14.08 -12.05
CA PRO A 30 -14.71 14.25 -13.15
C PRO A 30 -16.15 14.55 -12.69
N VAL A 31 -16.58 13.95 -11.58
CA VAL A 31 -17.92 14.16 -11.02
C VAL A 31 -18.03 15.53 -10.36
N LYS A 32 -16.98 15.97 -9.66
CA LYS A 32 -16.94 17.34 -9.12
C LYS A 32 -16.95 18.39 -10.22
N THR A 33 -16.20 18.17 -11.30
CA THR A 33 -16.21 19.06 -12.47
C THR A 33 -17.59 19.12 -13.10
N LEU A 34 -18.27 17.98 -13.28
CA LEU A 34 -19.65 17.93 -13.76
C LEU A 34 -20.57 18.81 -12.88
N MET A 35 -20.51 18.63 -11.57
CA MET A 35 -21.35 19.37 -10.61
C MET A 35 -21.08 20.88 -10.60
N ARG A 36 -19.83 21.31 -10.82
CA ARG A 36 -19.46 22.75 -10.85
C ARG A 36 -19.91 23.43 -12.14
N ASN A 37 -19.85 22.72 -13.27
CA ASN A 37 -20.00 23.32 -14.59
C ASN A 37 -21.41 23.19 -15.18
N ASN A 38 -22.31 22.43 -14.54
CA ASN A 38 -23.63 22.15 -15.08
C ASN A 38 -24.74 22.51 -14.09
N HIS A 39 -25.88 22.91 -14.65
CA HIS A 39 -27.11 23.13 -13.89
C HIS A 39 -27.83 21.79 -13.71
N LEU A 40 -27.42 21.03 -12.71
CA LEU A 40 -28.06 19.77 -12.34
C LEU A 40 -29.33 20.04 -11.54
N SER A 41 -30.39 19.29 -11.80
CA SER A 41 -31.57 19.27 -10.91
C SER A 41 -31.17 18.77 -9.50
N PRO A 42 -31.97 19.06 -8.45
CA PRO A 42 -31.67 18.58 -7.09
C PRO A 42 -31.44 17.06 -7.01
N ARG A 43 -32.22 16.29 -7.77
CA ARG A 43 -32.07 14.83 -7.87
C ARG A 43 -30.74 14.43 -8.50
N GLU A 44 -30.39 15.02 -9.64
CA GLU A 44 -29.15 14.71 -10.35
C GLU A 44 -27.91 15.11 -9.55
N ARG A 45 -28.00 16.20 -8.79
CA ARG A 45 -26.93 16.60 -7.86
C ARG A 45 -26.73 15.55 -6.77
N GLY A 46 -27.80 15.03 -6.18
CA GLY A 46 -27.71 13.94 -5.20
C GLY A 46 -27.12 12.64 -5.79
N GLU A 47 -27.51 12.28 -7.02
CA GLU A 47 -26.92 11.14 -7.74
C GLU A 47 -25.41 11.34 -8.00
N ALA A 48 -25.00 12.55 -8.39
CA ALA A 48 -23.60 12.90 -8.62
C ALA A 48 -22.78 12.86 -7.33
N GLU A 49 -23.29 13.43 -6.24
CA GLU A 49 -22.64 13.39 -4.93
C GLU A 49 -22.42 11.95 -4.44
N PHE A 50 -23.42 11.10 -4.60
CA PHE A 50 -23.31 9.68 -4.28
C PHE A 50 -22.21 8.99 -5.10
N LEU A 51 -22.16 9.23 -6.41
CA LEU A 51 -21.10 8.69 -7.27
C LEU A 51 -19.71 9.21 -6.85
N ALA A 52 -19.57 10.50 -6.54
CA ALA A 52 -18.32 11.08 -6.07
C ALA A 52 -17.84 10.43 -4.75
N GLN A 53 -18.75 10.20 -3.80
CA GLN A 53 -18.44 9.52 -2.54
C GLN A 53 -17.98 8.08 -2.77
N ARG A 54 -18.67 7.33 -3.63
CA ARG A 54 -18.28 5.95 -3.99
C ARG A 54 -16.89 5.91 -4.63
N MET A 55 -16.61 6.82 -5.55
CA MET A 55 -15.33 6.89 -6.24
C MET A 55 -14.20 7.26 -5.30
N ARG A 56 -14.41 8.24 -4.42
CA ARG A 56 -13.44 8.58 -3.36
C ARG A 56 -13.17 7.39 -2.45
N ALA A 57 -14.21 6.69 -2.02
CA ALA A 57 -14.08 5.52 -1.14
C ALA A 57 -13.33 4.37 -1.82
N TRP A 58 -13.68 4.07 -3.08
CA TRP A 58 -12.97 3.08 -3.89
C TRP A 58 -11.51 3.46 -4.09
N TYR A 59 -11.21 4.70 -4.47
CA TYR A 59 -9.84 5.18 -4.70
C TYR A 59 -8.96 5.00 -3.45
N LYS A 60 -9.43 5.50 -2.29
CA LYS A 60 -8.69 5.36 -1.03
C LYS A 60 -8.46 3.89 -0.67
N TRP A 61 -9.48 3.05 -0.85
CA TRP A 61 -9.38 1.62 -0.59
C TRP A 61 -8.40 0.92 -1.56
N ALA A 62 -8.44 1.25 -2.85
CA ALA A 62 -7.59 0.68 -3.88
C ALA A 62 -6.13 1.07 -3.66
N VAL A 63 -5.84 2.35 -3.43
CA VAL A 63 -4.50 2.84 -3.07
C VAL A 63 -3.99 2.11 -1.84
N SER A 64 -4.79 2.02 -0.77
CA SER A 64 -4.38 1.29 0.43
C SER A 64 -4.05 -0.17 0.10
N ARG A 65 -4.90 -0.87 -0.64
CA ARG A 65 -4.67 -2.29 -1.00
C ARG A 65 -3.42 -2.50 -1.82
N LEU A 66 -3.20 -1.67 -2.85
CA LEU A 66 -2.05 -1.81 -3.75
C LEU A 66 -0.74 -1.49 -3.02
N ARG A 67 -0.73 -0.47 -2.15
CA ARG A 67 0.45 -0.11 -1.36
C ARG A 67 0.89 -1.18 -0.38
N TRP A 68 -0.04 -1.96 0.19
CA TRP A 68 0.28 -3.05 1.12
C TRP A 68 0.75 -4.34 0.43
N LEU A 69 0.91 -4.38 -0.90
CA LEU A 69 1.40 -5.57 -1.61
C LEU A 69 2.93 -5.75 -1.55
N GLY A 70 3.67 -4.69 -1.21
CA GLY A 70 5.12 -4.68 -1.11
C GLY A 70 5.60 -3.31 -0.65
N TYR A 71 6.78 -2.89 -1.10
CA TYR A 71 7.48 -1.72 -0.58
C TYR A 71 7.20 -0.47 -1.43
N PRO A 72 6.44 0.52 -0.95
CA PRO A 72 6.09 1.68 -1.77
C PRO A 72 7.29 2.59 -2.03
N LEU A 73 7.65 2.77 -3.31
CA LEU A 73 8.72 3.68 -3.74
C LEU A 73 8.23 5.12 -3.90
N GLN A 74 7.03 5.26 -4.46
CA GLN A 74 6.35 6.54 -4.72
C GLN A 74 4.84 6.39 -4.47
N LEU A 75 4.05 7.44 -4.73
CA LEU A 75 2.60 7.40 -4.55
C LEU A 75 1.92 6.26 -5.34
N SER A 76 2.42 5.97 -6.54
CA SER A 76 1.83 5.05 -7.52
C SER A 76 2.74 3.89 -7.92
N VAL A 77 3.87 3.72 -7.23
CA VAL A 77 4.88 2.70 -7.55
C VAL A 77 5.19 1.89 -6.30
N VAL A 78 5.09 0.58 -6.40
CA VAL A 78 5.36 -0.38 -5.33
C VAL A 78 6.33 -1.43 -5.82
N GLN A 79 7.46 -1.58 -5.13
CA GLN A 79 8.39 -2.68 -5.33
C GLN A 79 7.81 -3.94 -4.71
N LEU A 80 7.75 -5.01 -5.48
CA LEU A 80 7.29 -6.33 -5.05
C LEU A 80 8.44 -7.33 -5.15
N SER A 81 8.49 -8.27 -4.21
CA SER A 81 9.26 -9.49 -4.40
C SER A 81 8.62 -10.36 -5.50
N LYS A 82 9.39 -11.29 -6.07
CA LYS A 82 8.86 -12.25 -7.05
C LYS A 82 7.77 -13.14 -6.42
N SER A 83 7.92 -13.49 -5.15
CA SER A 83 6.97 -14.30 -4.39
C SER A 83 5.60 -13.65 -4.26
N SER A 84 5.50 -12.32 -4.29
CA SER A 84 4.24 -11.57 -4.17
C SER A 84 3.39 -11.55 -5.45
N LEU A 85 3.92 -12.00 -6.61
CA LEU A 85 3.23 -11.90 -7.91
C LEU A 85 1.83 -12.53 -7.94
N PRO A 86 1.59 -13.75 -7.40
CA PRO A 86 0.25 -14.35 -7.42
C PRO A 86 -0.77 -13.53 -6.62
N THR A 87 -0.36 -13.01 -5.46
CA THR A 87 -1.20 -12.17 -4.60
C THR A 87 -1.47 -10.81 -5.24
N ALA A 88 -0.47 -10.22 -5.89
CA ALA A 88 -0.61 -8.97 -6.63
C ALA A 88 -1.65 -9.10 -7.74
N LYS A 89 -1.56 -10.14 -8.59
CA LYS A 89 -2.54 -10.39 -9.67
C LYS A 89 -3.97 -10.48 -9.15
N ARG A 90 -4.21 -11.31 -8.11
CA ARG A 90 -5.55 -11.43 -7.49
C ARG A 90 -6.07 -10.12 -6.92
N THR A 91 -5.18 -9.32 -6.34
CA THR A 91 -5.53 -8.02 -5.75
C THR A 91 -5.88 -7.02 -6.84
N ILE A 92 -5.13 -6.98 -7.94
CA ILE A 92 -5.43 -6.15 -9.12
C ILE A 92 -6.81 -6.50 -9.66
N ASP A 93 -7.09 -7.79 -9.91
CA ASP A 93 -8.40 -8.21 -10.41
C ASP A 93 -9.53 -7.78 -9.47
N TYR A 94 -9.29 -7.84 -8.15
CA TYR A 94 -10.27 -7.40 -7.17
C TYR A 94 -10.46 -5.88 -7.16
N VAL A 95 -9.39 -5.11 -7.34
CA VAL A 95 -9.46 -3.65 -7.49
C VAL A 95 -10.28 -3.29 -8.72
N LEU A 96 -10.04 -3.94 -9.85
CA LEU A 96 -10.77 -3.72 -11.11
C LEU A 96 -12.26 -4.08 -10.99
N ARG A 97 -12.60 -5.23 -10.41
CA ARG A 97 -14.02 -5.59 -10.15
C ARG A 97 -14.71 -4.58 -9.22
N ARG A 98 -14.02 -4.10 -8.19
CA ARG A 98 -14.57 -3.10 -7.27
C ARG A 98 -14.74 -1.74 -7.93
N PHE A 99 -13.92 -1.41 -8.93
CA PHE A 99 -14.08 -0.20 -9.73
C PHE A 99 -15.39 -0.25 -10.53
N GLU A 100 -15.66 -1.36 -11.23
CA GLU A 100 -16.91 -1.54 -11.97
C GLU A 100 -18.15 -1.36 -11.08
N LEU A 101 -18.09 -1.89 -9.85
CA LEU A 101 -19.15 -1.70 -8.87
C LEU A 101 -19.24 -0.25 -8.34
N ALA A 102 -18.12 0.46 -8.25
CA ALA A 102 -18.10 1.86 -7.85
C ALA A 102 -18.75 2.74 -8.92
N THR A 103 -18.48 2.46 -10.20
CA THR A 103 -18.98 3.22 -11.36
C THR A 103 -20.30 2.71 -11.94
N ARG A 104 -20.94 1.69 -11.35
CA ARG A 104 -22.19 1.11 -11.87
C ARG A 104 -23.32 2.13 -12.06
N TYR A 105 -23.31 3.20 -11.29
CA TYR A 105 -24.29 4.30 -11.32
C TYR A 105 -23.85 5.50 -12.15
N ASP A 106 -22.74 5.39 -12.89
CA ASP A 106 -22.22 6.45 -13.77
C ASP A 106 -23.08 6.60 -15.04
N ARG A 107 -24.22 7.25 -14.90
CA ARG A 107 -25.13 7.56 -16.02
C ARG A 107 -24.56 8.58 -17.01
N TRP A 108 -23.61 9.40 -16.58
CA TRP A 108 -22.98 10.44 -17.40
C TRP A 108 -21.80 9.90 -18.22
N GLY A 109 -21.39 8.65 -17.98
CA GLY A 109 -20.29 8.01 -18.70
C GLY A 109 -18.91 8.62 -18.41
N LEU A 110 -18.75 9.30 -17.28
CA LEU A 110 -17.52 9.99 -16.88
C LEU A 110 -16.31 9.05 -16.75
N TYR A 111 -16.55 7.77 -16.51
CA TYR A 111 -15.52 6.76 -16.24
C TYR A 111 -15.36 5.72 -17.35
N ARG A 112 -16.05 5.88 -18.50
CA ARG A 112 -15.94 4.92 -19.62
C ARG A 112 -14.50 4.81 -20.13
N ASP A 113 -13.85 5.94 -20.36
CA ASP A 113 -12.49 6.01 -20.91
C ASP A 113 -11.41 6.21 -19.83
N ARG A 114 -11.81 6.26 -18.55
CA ARG A 114 -10.91 6.45 -17.40
C ARG A 114 -10.80 5.18 -16.58
N ARG A 115 -10.46 4.08 -17.23
CA ARG A 115 -10.25 2.79 -16.55
C ARG A 115 -8.98 2.85 -15.69
N PRO A 116 -8.94 2.14 -14.55
CA PRO A 116 -7.70 1.97 -13.79
C PRO A 116 -6.64 1.31 -14.67
N ASP A 117 -5.46 1.91 -14.76
CA ASP A 117 -4.29 1.31 -15.41
C ASP A 117 -3.37 0.77 -14.32
N ILE A 118 -3.22 -0.54 -14.24
CA ILE A 118 -2.38 -1.20 -13.23
C ILE A 118 -1.50 -2.21 -13.93
N LYS A 119 -0.18 -1.99 -13.86
CA LYS A 119 0.83 -2.79 -14.56
C LYS A 119 1.80 -3.38 -13.55
N ILE A 120 2.26 -4.60 -13.83
CA ILE A 120 3.41 -5.19 -13.17
C ILE A 120 4.52 -5.30 -14.20
N ILE A 121 5.62 -4.61 -13.95
CA ILE A 121 6.81 -4.60 -14.80
C ILE A 121 7.90 -5.39 -14.08
N ARG A 122 8.61 -6.23 -14.81
CA ARG A 122 9.83 -6.85 -14.30
C ARG A 122 11.02 -5.95 -14.64
N LEU A 123 11.78 -5.59 -13.63
CA LEU A 123 13.00 -4.80 -13.78
C LEU A 123 14.18 -5.64 -13.29
N LYS A 124 15.27 -5.62 -14.05
CA LYS A 124 16.54 -6.22 -13.61
C LYS A 124 17.52 -5.08 -13.33
N PRO A 125 18.05 -4.95 -12.09
CA PRO A 125 19.11 -4.00 -11.80
C PRO A 125 20.30 -4.22 -12.73
N GLU A 126 20.94 -3.15 -13.22
CA GLU A 126 22.11 -3.26 -14.09
C GLU A 126 23.35 -3.60 -13.26
N ARG A 127 23.47 -2.96 -12.09
CA ARG A 127 24.60 -3.10 -11.16
C ARG A 127 24.13 -3.62 -9.81
N GLU A 128 25.06 -4.23 -9.08
CA GLU A 128 24.84 -4.64 -7.69
C GLU A 128 24.48 -3.45 -6.79
N GLU A 129 25.05 -2.27 -7.06
CA GLU A 129 24.74 -1.02 -6.36
C GLU A 129 23.26 -0.62 -6.52
N ASP A 130 22.67 -0.85 -7.70
CA ASP A 130 21.25 -0.59 -7.96
C ASP A 130 20.38 -1.57 -7.15
N ALA A 131 20.77 -2.85 -7.10
CA ALA A 131 20.09 -3.87 -6.30
C ALA A 131 20.16 -3.53 -4.81
N LYS A 132 21.32 -3.08 -4.33
CA LYS A 132 21.50 -2.62 -2.95
C LYS A 132 20.64 -1.41 -2.64
N THR A 133 20.52 -0.46 -3.56
CA THR A 133 19.62 0.69 -3.40
C THR A 133 18.17 0.24 -3.25
N LEU A 134 17.71 -0.71 -4.08
CA LEU A 134 16.36 -1.27 -3.98
C LEU A 134 16.12 -2.06 -2.68
N LEU A 135 17.17 -2.74 -2.17
CA LEU A 135 17.13 -3.38 -0.86
C LEU A 135 16.99 -2.35 0.26
N ASP A 136 17.79 -1.29 0.23
CA ASP A 136 17.74 -0.22 1.24
C ASP A 136 16.39 0.49 1.24
N VAL A 137 15.76 0.70 0.07
CA VAL A 137 14.39 1.24 0.03
C VAL A 137 13.38 0.30 0.70
N ALA A 138 13.50 -1.02 0.49
CA ALA A 138 12.63 -1.99 1.15
C ALA A 138 12.82 -1.97 2.69
N ARG A 139 14.07 -1.88 3.14
CA ARG A 139 14.44 -1.78 4.56
C ARG A 139 13.88 -0.50 5.19
N GLU A 140 14.14 0.65 4.57
CA GLU A 140 13.68 1.96 5.08
C GLU A 140 12.14 2.07 5.05
N THR A 141 11.48 1.46 4.07
CA THR A 141 10.01 1.37 4.06
C THR A 141 9.48 0.65 5.30
N LEU A 142 10.01 -0.54 5.60
CA LEU A 142 9.57 -1.32 6.77
C LEU A 142 9.91 -0.58 8.07
N LYS A 143 11.12 -0.05 8.15
CA LYS A 143 11.60 0.72 9.30
C LYS A 143 10.68 1.90 9.60
N GLY A 144 10.34 2.71 8.60
CA GLY A 144 9.42 3.82 8.75
C GLY A 144 8.06 3.38 9.30
N ILE A 145 7.46 2.33 8.72
CA ILE A 145 6.17 1.80 9.20
C ILE A 145 6.23 1.32 10.65
N LEU A 146 7.30 0.61 11.03
CA LEU A 146 7.46 0.10 12.39
C LEU A 146 7.69 1.23 13.40
N LEU A 147 8.50 2.24 13.05
CA LEU A 147 8.74 3.39 13.91
C LEU A 147 7.45 4.21 14.11
N ASP A 148 6.71 4.49 13.04
CA ASP A 148 5.41 5.17 13.10
C ASP A 148 4.42 4.39 13.98
N LEU A 149 4.41 3.06 13.85
CA LEU A 149 3.55 2.20 14.67
C LEU A 149 3.95 2.25 16.15
N ARG A 150 5.25 2.21 16.46
CA ARG A 150 5.76 2.33 17.83
C ARG A 150 5.34 3.66 18.46
N GLU A 151 5.45 4.76 17.71
CA GLU A 151 5.04 6.09 18.16
C GLU A 151 3.51 6.17 18.36
N ASP A 152 2.71 5.63 17.44
CA ASP A 152 1.24 5.58 17.59
C ASP A 152 0.82 4.81 18.85
N ILE A 153 1.49 3.69 19.18
CA ILE A 153 1.25 2.93 20.41
C ILE A 153 1.55 3.77 21.65
N LEU A 154 2.74 4.40 21.70
CA LEU A 154 3.15 5.21 22.83
C LEU A 154 2.19 6.37 23.08
N ARG A 155 1.83 7.10 22.02
CA ARG A 155 0.86 8.18 22.07
C ARG A 155 -0.50 7.70 22.59
N ARG A 156 -1.03 6.61 22.02
CA ARG A 156 -2.36 6.09 22.40
C ARG A 156 -2.42 5.62 23.85
N LEU A 157 -1.40 4.89 24.31
CA LEU A 157 -1.37 4.35 25.67
C LEU A 157 -1.09 5.43 26.71
N ARG A 158 -0.17 6.36 26.43
CA ARG A 158 0.32 7.33 27.43
C ARG A 158 -0.41 8.66 27.42
N GLU A 159 -0.66 9.21 26.24
CA GLU A 159 -1.24 10.56 26.09
C GLU A 159 -2.76 10.49 25.99
N GLU A 160 -3.27 9.65 25.08
CA GLU A 160 -4.71 9.51 24.84
C GLU A 160 -5.40 8.58 25.85
N LYS A 161 -4.62 7.81 26.63
CA LYS A 161 -5.10 6.82 27.62
C LYS A 161 -6.17 5.87 27.05
N GLN A 162 -5.97 5.44 25.80
CA GLN A 162 -6.86 4.47 25.16
C GLN A 162 -6.78 3.11 25.84
N ASP A 163 -7.84 2.33 25.67
CA ASP A 163 -7.91 0.97 26.18
C ASP A 163 -6.76 0.10 25.60
N PRO A 164 -5.96 -0.58 26.45
CA PRO A 164 -4.84 -1.40 25.99
C PRO A 164 -5.23 -2.55 25.06
N VAL A 165 -6.42 -3.13 25.21
CA VAL A 165 -6.90 -4.24 24.36
C VAL A 165 -7.21 -3.74 22.95
N ASP A 166 -7.78 -2.54 22.84
CA ASP A 166 -8.01 -1.88 21.55
C ASP A 166 -6.70 -1.57 20.84
N VAL A 167 -5.72 -0.99 21.56
CA VAL A 167 -4.38 -0.68 21.02
C VAL A 167 -3.68 -1.97 20.56
N TYR A 168 -3.74 -3.02 21.38
CA TYR A 168 -3.18 -4.34 21.04
C TYR A 168 -3.79 -4.91 19.76
N THR A 169 -5.11 -4.94 19.67
CA THR A 169 -5.85 -5.50 18.52
C THR A 169 -5.54 -4.74 17.24
N ARG A 170 -5.51 -3.39 17.31
CA ARG A 170 -5.12 -2.53 16.19
C ARG A 170 -3.68 -2.83 15.76
N THR A 171 -2.75 -2.89 16.71
CA THR A 171 -1.33 -3.10 16.45
C THR A 171 -1.08 -4.46 15.79
N LYS A 172 -1.68 -5.53 16.32
CA LYS A 172 -1.62 -6.86 15.70
C LYS A 172 -2.11 -6.86 14.25
N ASN A 173 -3.19 -6.13 13.97
CA ASN A 173 -3.71 -6.02 12.62
C ASN A 173 -2.75 -5.29 11.66
N VAL A 174 -2.02 -4.28 12.14
CA VAL A 174 -0.98 -3.60 11.35
C VAL A 174 0.20 -4.53 11.13
N LEU A 175 0.75 -5.14 12.20
CA LEU A 175 1.89 -6.06 12.10
C LEU A 175 1.61 -7.24 11.17
N ARG A 176 0.38 -7.78 11.17
CA ARG A 176 -0.03 -8.80 10.20
C ARG A 176 0.13 -8.32 8.76
N LYS A 177 -0.30 -7.09 8.45
CA LYS A 177 -0.16 -6.52 7.09
C LYS A 177 1.30 -6.26 6.73
N VAL A 178 2.12 -5.78 7.69
CA VAL A 178 3.55 -5.57 7.47
C VAL A 178 4.24 -6.89 7.12
N ARG A 179 3.92 -7.97 7.85
CA ARG A 179 4.44 -9.32 7.56
C ARG A 179 3.98 -9.85 6.20
N GLU A 180 2.72 -9.62 5.83
CA GLU A 180 2.19 -9.99 4.50
C GLU A 180 2.85 -9.21 3.35
N MET A 181 3.25 -7.97 3.62
CA MET A 181 3.93 -7.08 2.67
C MET A 181 5.42 -7.43 2.52
N ASP A 182 6.04 -7.98 3.56
CA ASP A 182 7.48 -8.27 3.63
C ASP A 182 7.88 -9.52 2.81
N GLY A 183 7.77 -9.42 1.49
CA GLY A 183 8.06 -10.51 0.56
C GLY A 183 9.51 -11.00 0.57
N TYR A 184 10.46 -10.19 1.05
CA TYR A 184 11.87 -10.54 1.21
C TYR A 184 12.21 -11.10 2.61
N ARG A 185 11.26 -11.13 3.53
CA ARG A 185 11.45 -11.57 4.93
C ARG A 185 12.52 -10.78 5.67
N LEU A 186 12.60 -9.48 5.42
CA LEU A 186 13.55 -8.58 6.09
C LEU A 186 13.27 -8.46 7.59
N LEU A 187 12.01 -8.61 8.02
CA LEU A 187 11.66 -8.64 9.45
C LEU A 187 12.32 -9.80 10.21
N GLU A 188 12.74 -10.85 9.50
CA GLU A 188 13.44 -12.01 10.07
C GLU A 188 14.96 -11.90 9.91
N ARG A 189 15.41 -11.26 8.82
CA ARG A 189 16.81 -11.27 8.35
C ARG A 189 17.60 -10.01 8.70
N ASP A 190 16.93 -8.89 8.97
CA ASP A 190 17.56 -7.62 9.31
C ASP A 190 17.55 -7.40 10.83
N GLU A 191 18.74 -7.22 11.42
CA GLU A 191 18.90 -7.02 12.86
C GLU A 191 18.22 -5.76 13.40
N GLU A 192 18.26 -4.66 12.63
CA GLU A 192 17.66 -3.39 13.03
C GLU A 192 16.13 -3.52 13.06
N LEU A 193 15.54 -4.06 12.00
CA LEU A 193 14.10 -4.28 11.92
C LEU A 193 13.60 -5.24 13.01
N ARG A 194 14.35 -6.31 13.30
CA ARG A 194 14.06 -7.22 14.42
C ARG A 194 14.07 -6.50 15.76
N GLY A 195 15.08 -5.64 15.99
CA GLY A 195 15.17 -4.85 17.22
C GLY A 195 13.96 -3.93 17.40
N ILE A 196 13.51 -3.25 16.33
CA ILE A 196 12.32 -2.39 16.38
C ILE A 196 11.06 -3.22 16.64
N LEU A 197 10.91 -4.37 15.97
CA LEU A 197 9.76 -5.26 16.15
C LEU A 197 9.67 -5.79 17.60
N ALA A 198 10.79 -6.22 18.17
CA ALA A 198 10.85 -6.64 19.58
C ALA A 198 10.48 -5.50 20.53
N SER A 199 10.93 -4.27 20.24
CA SER A 199 10.52 -3.09 21.01
C SER A 199 9.01 -2.84 20.96
N ILE A 200 8.36 -3.06 19.82
CA ILE A 200 6.89 -2.95 19.70
C ILE A 200 6.22 -4.04 20.53
N GLU A 201 6.70 -5.28 20.46
CA GLU A 201 6.13 -6.39 21.21
C GLU A 201 6.24 -6.19 22.74
N MET A 202 7.34 -5.61 23.23
CA MET A 202 7.48 -5.24 24.65
C MET A 202 6.50 -4.16 25.09
N LEU A 203 6.12 -3.21 24.22
CA LEU A 203 5.14 -2.17 24.58
C LEU A 203 3.71 -2.70 24.69
N LEU A 204 3.46 -3.90 24.17
CA LEU A 204 2.16 -4.55 24.14
C LEU A 204 2.03 -5.68 25.17
N ALA A 205 3.12 -6.04 25.84
CA ALA A 205 3.20 -7.06 26.88
C ALA A 205 2.73 -6.50 28.23
#